data_AF-A0A962K8N4-F1
#
_entry.id   AF-A0A962K8N4-F1
#
_cell.length_a   1.000
_cell.length_b   1.000
_cell.length_c   1.000
_cell.angle_alpha   90.00
_cell.angle_beta   90.00
_cell.angle_gamma   90.00
#
_symmetry.space_group_name_H-M   'P 1'
#
loop_
_entity.id
_entity.type
_entity.pdbx_description
1 polymer ?
#
loop_
_entity_poly.entity_id
_entity_poly.type
_entity_poly.pdbx_seq_one_letter_code
_entity_poly.pdbx_strand_id
1 'polypeptide(L)'
;MISRVLGIVTRATSTHLAHQSGLSRTDAYTGAVALIQRFGSALNLNIHSDMLFLDGVHLQDPNGQYGFRRIPPLRVVLLHRSGQRVARFLERDEDNSYLTLDGLEEDPHQDIHYHSVAYRIALGPQKGRQVFTLQTISPRPDLPSGSDRVAKLADFSLHAGVAARADQREKIERLCRYIARPAISEQHLSPTPTGKVRYQLKTPFRNGTTHVIFEPLDFKARLAALVPRFRVNLTRFHHASPSVMRGKFREVLCSVAKQ
;
A
#
# COMPACT_ATOMS: atom_id res chain seq x y z
N MET A 1 11.24 7.76 6.40
CA MET A 1 10.09 7.24 7.21
C MET A 1 9.51 5.86 6.81
N ILE A 2 9.01 5.63 5.57
CA ILE A 2 8.23 4.40 5.22
C ILE A 2 8.98 3.07 5.45
N SER A 3 10.30 3.08 5.24
CA SER A 3 11.17 1.93 5.50
C SER A 3 11.14 1.49 6.97
N ARG A 4 11.06 2.45 7.89
CA ARG A 4 11.01 2.18 9.33
C ARG A 4 9.65 1.60 9.73
N VAL A 5 8.56 2.15 9.21
CA VAL A 5 7.20 1.64 9.45
C VAL A 5 7.07 0.19 8.95
N LEU A 6 7.49 -0.09 7.72
CA LEU A 6 7.53 -1.47 7.20
C LEU A 6 8.42 -2.38 8.04
N GLY A 7 9.56 -1.88 8.52
CA GLY A 7 10.44 -2.58 9.45
C GLY A 7 9.76 -2.95 10.77
N ILE A 8 8.96 -2.05 11.35
CA ILE A 8 8.21 -2.29 12.59
C ILE A 8 7.18 -3.40 12.38
N VAL A 9 6.36 -3.29 11.33
CA VAL A 9 5.30 -4.27 11.02
C VAL A 9 5.90 -5.63 10.71
N THR A 10 6.89 -5.70 9.81
CA THR A 10 7.55 -6.98 9.49
C THR A 10 8.23 -7.61 10.68
N ARG A 11 8.95 -6.84 11.51
CA ARG A 11 9.59 -7.36 12.71
C ARG A 11 8.56 -7.90 13.71
N ALA A 12 7.47 -7.17 13.94
CA ALA A 12 6.40 -7.60 14.83
C ALA A 12 5.75 -8.91 14.35
N THR A 13 5.43 -9.00 13.05
CA THR A 13 4.88 -10.20 12.44
C THR A 13 5.83 -11.38 12.51
N SER A 14 7.11 -11.19 12.15
CA SER A 14 8.11 -12.26 12.19
C SER A 14 8.35 -12.79 13.59
N THR A 15 8.43 -11.90 14.58
CA THR A 15 8.54 -12.29 16.00
C THR A 15 7.33 -13.10 16.45
N HIS A 16 6.12 -12.70 16.07
CA HIS A 16 4.91 -13.44 16.42
C HIS A 16 4.89 -14.85 15.82
N LEU A 17 5.20 -14.96 14.53
CA LEU A 17 5.26 -16.25 13.84
C LEU A 17 6.33 -17.18 14.45
N ALA A 18 7.51 -16.63 14.79
CA ALA A 18 8.56 -17.38 15.48
C ALA A 18 8.09 -17.93 16.83
N HIS A 19 7.52 -17.07 17.69
CA HIS A 19 7.03 -17.49 19.01
C HIS A 19 5.88 -18.51 18.95
N GLN A 20 4.92 -18.32 18.05
CA GLN A 20 3.84 -19.31 17.87
C GLN A 20 4.35 -20.66 17.38
N SER A 21 5.51 -20.66 16.72
CA SER A 21 6.19 -21.85 16.27
C SER A 21 7.09 -22.48 17.36
N GLY A 22 7.17 -21.87 18.55
CA GLY A 22 8.04 -22.32 19.64
C GLY A 22 9.52 -22.09 19.37
N LEU A 23 9.88 -21.19 18.46
CA LEU A 23 11.25 -20.90 18.07
C LEU A 23 11.66 -19.47 18.38
N SER A 24 12.97 -19.28 18.43
CA SER A 24 13.57 -17.96 18.41
C SER A 24 13.43 -17.33 17.01
N ARG A 25 13.60 -16.01 16.93
CA ARG A 25 13.55 -15.29 15.64
C ARG A 25 14.73 -15.63 14.73
N THR A 26 15.86 -16.10 15.27
CA THR A 26 17.04 -16.45 14.46
C THR A 26 16.84 -17.75 13.70
N ASP A 27 16.01 -18.64 14.24
CA ASP A 27 15.83 -20.00 13.73
C ASP A 27 14.53 -20.16 12.93
N ALA A 28 13.67 -19.13 12.94
CA ALA A 28 12.39 -19.09 12.26
C ALA A 28 12.41 -18.09 11.10
N TYR A 29 12.59 -18.61 9.88
CA TYR A 29 12.69 -17.79 8.69
C TYR A 29 11.32 -17.43 8.12
N THR A 30 10.92 -16.17 8.23
CA THR A 30 9.66 -15.68 7.65
C THR A 30 9.88 -14.98 6.31
N GLY A 31 8.78 -14.84 5.56
CA GLY A 31 8.76 -14.14 4.28
C GLY A 31 7.57 -13.21 4.16
N ALA A 32 7.83 -12.01 3.65
CA ALA A 32 6.82 -11.04 3.28
C ALA A 32 7.26 -10.21 2.08
N VAL A 33 6.29 -9.69 1.34
CA VAL A 33 6.52 -8.72 0.27
C VAL A 33 5.58 -7.54 0.47
N ALA A 34 6.13 -6.33 0.36
CA ALA A 34 5.39 -5.08 0.45
C ALA A 34 5.43 -4.37 -0.91
N LEU A 35 4.27 -3.94 -1.39
CA LEU A 35 4.14 -3.09 -2.57
C LEU A 35 3.71 -1.70 -2.12
N ILE A 36 4.56 -0.72 -2.37
CA ILE A 36 4.31 0.69 -2.05
C ILE A 36 3.55 1.31 -3.22
N GLN A 37 2.28 1.65 -2.98
CA GLN A 37 1.45 2.41 -3.89
C GLN A 37 1.51 3.89 -3.52
N ARG A 38 1.45 4.77 -4.54
CA ARG A 38 1.56 6.24 -4.38
C ARG A 38 0.30 6.97 -4.82
N PHE A 39 -0.81 6.28 -5.06
CA PHE A 39 -2.01 6.86 -5.66
C PHE A 39 -3.25 6.60 -4.81
N GLY A 40 -4.13 7.58 -4.73
CA GLY A 40 -5.49 7.46 -4.21
C GLY A 40 -6.50 7.31 -5.34
N SER A 41 -7.74 7.02 -4.97
CA SER A 41 -8.83 6.79 -5.93
C SER A 41 -9.07 7.96 -6.89
N ALA A 42 -8.72 9.20 -6.52
CA ALA A 42 -8.88 10.40 -7.35
C ALA A 42 -7.56 10.87 -8.00
N LEU A 43 -6.61 9.95 -8.22
CA LEU A 43 -5.26 10.24 -8.76
C LEU A 43 -4.47 11.26 -7.94
N ASN A 44 -4.77 11.38 -6.66
CA ASN A 44 -3.97 12.12 -5.71
C ASN A 44 -2.81 11.27 -5.19
N LEU A 45 -1.66 11.89 -4.95
CA LEU A 45 -0.57 11.32 -4.16
C LEU A 45 -1.11 10.82 -2.82
N ASN A 46 -1.06 9.51 -2.64
CA ASN A 46 -1.43 8.83 -1.41
C ASN A 46 -0.52 7.62 -1.23
N ILE A 47 0.41 7.71 -0.29
CA ILE A 47 1.42 6.68 -0.08
C ILE A 47 0.91 5.67 0.92
N HIS A 48 0.72 4.44 0.46
CA HIS A 48 0.31 3.32 1.29
C HIS A 48 1.04 2.04 0.85
N SER A 49 0.99 1.01 1.69
CA SER A 49 1.68 -0.25 1.43
C SER A 49 0.73 -1.42 1.61
N ASP A 50 0.58 -2.21 0.55
CA ASP A 50 -0.04 -3.52 0.62
C ASP A 50 1.04 -4.55 0.94
N MET A 51 0.78 -5.43 1.91
CA MET A 51 1.75 -6.44 2.35
C MET A 51 1.16 -7.84 2.27
N LEU A 52 1.89 -8.76 1.65
CA LEU A 52 1.62 -10.20 1.73
C LEU A 52 2.63 -10.85 2.67
N PHE A 53 2.12 -11.64 3.61
CA PHE A 53 2.93 -12.44 4.53
C PHE A 53 2.70 -13.92 4.24
N LEU A 54 3.75 -14.72 4.38
CA LEU A 54 3.59 -16.18 4.51
C LEU A 54 2.98 -16.50 5.86
N ASP A 55 2.04 -17.45 5.87
CA ASP A 55 1.34 -17.93 7.06
C ASP A 55 2.15 -19.00 7.81
N GLY A 56 3.46 -18.78 7.95
CA GLY A 56 4.35 -19.74 8.59
C GLY A 56 5.81 -19.33 8.61
N VAL A 57 6.65 -20.28 9.05
CA VAL A 57 8.09 -20.13 9.19
C VAL A 57 8.79 -21.24 8.41
N HIS A 58 9.88 -20.89 7.74
CA HIS A 58 10.83 -21.84 7.21
C HIS A 58 11.84 -22.21 8.29
N LEU A 59 12.18 -23.48 8.34
CA LEU A 59 13.12 -24.09 9.27
C LEU A 59 14.26 -24.67 8.44
N GLN A 60 15.49 -24.41 8.83
CA GLN A 60 16.63 -25.08 8.23
C GLN A 60 16.90 -26.37 9.00
N ASP A 61 16.96 -27.49 8.30
CA ASP A 61 17.40 -28.75 8.87
C ASP A 61 18.94 -28.79 9.01
N PRO A 62 19.50 -29.78 9.74
CA PRO A 62 20.95 -29.92 9.88
C PRO A 62 21.70 -30.15 8.56
N ASN A 63 21.00 -30.61 7.51
CA ASN A 63 21.54 -30.84 6.17
C ASN A 63 21.48 -29.57 5.29
N GLY A 64 20.98 -28.45 5.82
CA GLY A 64 20.84 -27.19 5.11
C GLY A 64 19.57 -27.06 4.25
N GLN A 65 18.67 -28.03 4.25
CA GLN A 65 17.38 -27.97 3.55
C GLN A 65 16.34 -27.18 4.34
N TYR A 66 15.39 -26.56 3.63
CA TYR A 66 14.35 -25.75 4.25
C TYR A 66 12.98 -26.44 4.25
N GLY A 67 12.45 -26.73 5.44
CA GLY A 67 11.06 -27.16 5.64
C GLY A 67 10.13 -25.97 5.92
N PHE A 68 8.90 -25.98 5.43
CA PHE A 68 7.90 -24.96 5.78
C PHE A 68 6.96 -25.48 6.85
N ARG A 69 6.90 -24.78 7.98
CA ARG A 69 5.93 -25.03 9.04
C ARG A 69 4.87 -23.93 9.03
N ARG A 70 3.67 -24.32 8.66
CA ARG A 70 2.49 -23.46 8.71
C ARG A 70 2.12 -23.13 10.15
N ILE A 71 1.77 -21.88 10.40
CA ILE A 71 1.33 -21.37 11.70
C ILE A 71 -0.13 -20.87 11.54
N PRO A 72 -0.99 -21.03 12.55
CA PRO A 72 -2.34 -20.49 12.50
C PRO A 72 -2.35 -19.00 12.12
N PRO A 73 -3.39 -18.53 11.41
CA PRO A 73 -3.44 -17.17 10.89
C PRO A 73 -3.28 -16.12 11.99
N LEU A 74 -2.65 -15.00 11.63
CA LEU A 74 -2.35 -13.89 12.53
C LEU A 74 -3.62 -13.41 13.24
N ARG A 75 -3.54 -13.31 14.57
CA ARG A 75 -4.65 -12.77 15.37
C ARG A 75 -4.71 -11.25 15.25
N VAL A 76 -5.93 -10.71 15.27
CA VAL A 76 -6.24 -9.27 15.20
C VAL A 76 -5.49 -8.45 16.26
N VAL A 77 -5.24 -9.06 17.43
CA VAL A 77 -4.46 -8.47 18.53
C VAL A 77 -3.03 -8.06 18.10
N LEU A 78 -2.40 -8.82 17.20
CA LEU A 78 -1.07 -8.47 16.68
C LEU A 78 -1.12 -7.20 15.82
N LEU A 79 -2.22 -7.00 15.09
CA LEU A 79 -2.46 -5.81 14.27
C LEU A 79 -2.53 -4.58 15.17
N HIS A 80 -3.32 -4.66 16.25
CA HIS A 80 -3.42 -3.57 17.23
C HIS A 80 -2.07 -3.24 17.87
N ARG A 81 -1.30 -4.25 18.30
CA ARG A 81 0.04 -4.01 18.89
C ARG A 81 1.03 -3.42 17.89
N SER A 82 0.99 -3.86 16.64
CA SER A 82 1.84 -3.32 15.58
C SER A 82 1.44 -1.89 15.25
N GLY A 83 0.14 -1.61 15.15
CA GLY A 83 -0.41 -0.26 15.00
C GLY A 83 0.04 0.66 16.14
N GLN A 84 -0.10 0.24 17.40
CA GLN A 84 0.33 1.04 18.56
C GLN A 84 1.84 1.30 18.58
N ARG A 85 2.66 0.40 18.04
CA ARG A 85 4.10 0.62 17.90
C ARG A 85 4.41 1.62 16.78
N VAL A 86 3.66 1.57 15.69
CA VAL A 86 3.75 2.55 14.60
C VAL A 86 3.28 3.92 15.07
N ALA A 87 2.14 4.02 15.75
CA ALA A 87 1.63 5.27 16.31
C ALA A 87 2.65 5.91 17.27
N ARG A 88 3.15 5.15 18.26
CA ARG A 88 4.20 5.65 19.17
C ARG A 88 5.51 6.02 18.46
N PHE A 89 5.84 5.34 17.37
CA PHE A 89 7.00 5.70 16.57
C PHE A 89 6.78 7.06 15.89
N LEU A 90 5.58 7.28 15.34
CA LEU A 90 5.22 8.53 14.67
C LEU A 90 5.07 9.70 15.65
N GLU A 91 4.45 9.50 16.81
CA GLU A 91 4.35 10.51 17.88
C GLU A 91 5.73 10.96 18.39
N ARG A 92 6.70 10.05 18.43
CA ARG A 92 8.09 10.38 18.81
C ARG A 92 8.90 11.03 17.69
N ASP A 93 8.44 10.89 16.46
CA ASP A 93 9.06 11.48 15.27
C ASP A 93 8.38 12.82 14.91
N GLU A 94 7.35 13.27 15.67
CA GLU A 94 6.71 14.58 15.46
C GLU A 94 7.67 15.77 15.68
N ASP A 95 8.74 15.59 16.45
CA ASP A 95 9.84 16.57 16.54
C ASP A 95 10.68 16.64 15.23
N ASN A 96 10.55 15.64 14.33
CA ASN A 96 10.99 15.67 12.94
C ASN A 96 9.78 15.96 12.03
N SER A 97 9.35 17.22 12.09
CA SER A 97 8.32 17.82 11.25
C SER A 97 8.26 17.22 9.83
N TYR A 98 7.05 16.79 9.47
CA TYR A 98 6.61 16.41 8.13
C TYR A 98 7.15 15.08 7.62
N LEU A 99 6.28 14.05 7.58
CA LEU A 99 6.24 12.93 6.61
C LEU A 99 7.46 12.86 5.68
N THR A 100 8.65 12.61 6.22
CA THR A 100 9.89 12.58 5.46
C THR A 100 9.87 11.25 4.71
N LEU A 101 9.20 11.27 3.57
CA LEU A 101 9.81 10.80 2.33
C LEU A 101 11.26 11.25 2.40
N ASP A 102 12.17 10.33 2.71
CA ASP A 102 13.58 10.64 2.90
C ASP A 102 14.04 11.56 1.73
N GLY A 103 14.42 12.81 2.05
CA GLY A 103 15.05 13.77 1.11
C GLY A 103 14.17 14.80 0.38
N LEU A 104 13.08 15.32 0.96
CA LEU A 104 12.27 16.40 0.35
C LEU A 104 12.91 17.81 0.38
N GLU A 105 14.08 18.01 0.99
CA GLU A 105 14.66 19.36 1.15
C GLU A 105 15.09 20.00 -0.19
N GLU A 106 15.19 19.23 -1.28
CA GLU A 106 15.45 19.72 -2.65
C GLU A 106 14.67 18.90 -3.70
N ASP A 107 13.34 18.79 -3.59
CA ASP A 107 12.52 18.17 -4.65
C ASP A 107 11.80 19.25 -5.50
N PRO A 108 12.12 19.43 -6.80
CA PRO A 108 11.39 20.34 -7.67
C PRO A 108 9.89 20.00 -7.80
N HIS A 109 9.46 18.81 -7.38
CA HIS A 109 8.06 18.39 -7.35
C HIS A 109 7.35 18.62 -6.00
N GLN A 110 7.99 19.23 -5.00
CA GLN A 110 7.41 19.39 -3.65
C GLN A 110 6.07 20.14 -3.66
N ASP A 111 5.96 21.20 -4.48
CA ASP A 111 4.72 21.98 -4.64
C ASP A 111 3.59 21.12 -5.25
N ILE A 112 3.92 20.33 -6.27
CA ILE A 112 2.98 19.39 -6.92
C ILE A 112 2.54 18.30 -5.93
N HIS A 113 3.47 17.76 -5.14
CA HIS A 113 3.16 16.77 -4.10
C HIS A 113 2.21 17.34 -3.04
N TYR A 114 2.49 18.55 -2.55
CA TYR A 114 1.67 19.22 -1.53
C TYR A 114 0.23 19.43 -2.03
N HIS A 115 0.08 20.06 -3.20
CA HIS A 115 -1.23 20.25 -3.83
C HIS A 115 -1.93 18.93 -4.12
N SER A 116 -1.16 17.90 -4.50
CA SER A 116 -1.74 16.60 -4.77
C SER A 116 -2.33 15.97 -3.51
N VAL A 117 -1.60 15.96 -2.39
CA VAL A 117 -2.06 15.41 -1.10
C VAL A 117 -3.29 16.16 -0.60
N ALA A 118 -3.30 17.50 -0.74
CA ALA A 118 -4.39 18.36 -0.30
C ALA A 118 -5.63 18.37 -1.23
N TYR A 119 -5.66 17.53 -2.28
CA TYR A 119 -6.72 17.53 -3.30
C TYR A 119 -6.94 18.91 -3.97
N ARG A 120 -5.85 19.66 -4.19
CA ARG A 120 -5.85 20.99 -4.83
C ARG A 120 -5.14 20.99 -6.18
N ILE A 121 -5.53 21.90 -7.05
CA ILE A 121 -4.91 22.10 -8.37
C ILE A 121 -3.51 22.66 -8.18
N ALA A 122 -2.50 22.01 -8.77
CA ALA A 122 -1.10 22.39 -8.58
C ALA A 122 -0.62 23.46 -9.56
N LEU A 123 -1.12 23.44 -10.80
CA LEU A 123 -0.63 24.25 -11.91
C LEU A 123 -1.77 24.96 -12.66
N GLY A 124 -1.44 26.07 -13.31
CA GLY A 124 -2.36 26.84 -14.15
C GLY A 124 -3.18 27.89 -13.39
N PRO A 125 -4.14 28.55 -14.08
CA PRO A 125 -4.86 29.71 -13.53
C PRO A 125 -5.78 29.38 -12.35
N GLN A 126 -6.07 28.10 -12.12
CA GLN A 126 -6.89 27.63 -11.02
C GLN A 126 -6.08 27.06 -9.84
N LYS A 127 -4.76 27.32 -9.79
CA LYS A 127 -3.86 26.85 -8.73
C LYS A 127 -4.46 27.11 -7.33
N GLY A 128 -4.38 26.11 -6.47
CA GLY A 128 -4.87 26.16 -5.08
C GLY A 128 -6.35 25.86 -4.91
N ARG A 129 -7.17 25.87 -5.98
CA ARG A 129 -8.59 25.48 -5.89
C ARG A 129 -8.75 23.97 -5.71
N GLN A 130 -9.89 23.56 -5.16
CA GLN A 130 -10.25 22.14 -5.10
C GLN A 130 -10.54 21.60 -6.50
N VAL A 131 -10.20 20.33 -6.71
CA VAL A 131 -10.50 19.63 -7.97
C VAL A 131 -12.01 19.49 -8.14
N PHE A 132 -12.49 19.67 -9.37
CA PHE A 132 -13.90 19.54 -9.69
C PHE A 132 -14.36 18.07 -9.63
N THR A 133 -15.42 17.81 -8.87
CA THR A 133 -15.97 16.46 -8.66
C THR A 133 -17.42 16.38 -9.14
N LEU A 134 -17.75 15.36 -9.92
CA LEU A 134 -19.13 15.06 -10.31
C LEU A 134 -19.76 14.10 -9.31
N GLN A 135 -20.80 14.56 -8.62
CA GLN A 135 -21.65 13.76 -7.75
C GLN A 135 -22.87 13.29 -8.55
N THR A 136 -22.92 11.99 -8.86
CA THR A 136 -24.00 11.42 -9.70
C THR A 136 -24.84 10.39 -8.99
N ILE A 137 -24.54 10.09 -7.72
CA ILE A 137 -25.36 9.22 -6.87
C ILE A 137 -25.58 9.90 -5.51
N SER A 138 -26.66 9.56 -4.82
CA SER A 138 -26.91 10.09 -3.48
C SER A 138 -25.82 9.64 -2.48
N PRO A 139 -25.41 10.51 -1.54
CA PRO A 139 -24.46 10.13 -0.49
C PRO A 139 -24.96 8.93 0.31
N ARG A 140 -24.06 8.00 0.67
CA ARG A 140 -24.42 6.86 1.53
C ARG A 140 -24.44 7.30 3.00
N PRO A 141 -25.47 6.94 3.78
CA PRO A 141 -25.50 7.19 5.22
C PRO A 141 -24.42 6.37 5.94
N ASP A 142 -23.92 6.90 7.07
CA ASP A 142 -22.86 6.27 7.86
C ASP A 142 -23.35 4.96 8.50
N LEU A 143 -22.84 3.84 8.01
CA LEU A 143 -22.95 2.53 8.66
C LEU A 143 -21.71 2.30 9.54
N PRO A 144 -21.87 1.76 10.77
CA PRO A 144 -20.74 1.47 11.64
C PRO A 144 -19.78 0.48 10.96
N SER A 145 -18.56 0.94 10.67
CA SER A 145 -17.50 0.12 10.09
C SER A 145 -16.87 -0.75 11.18
N GLY A 146 -17.31 -2.00 11.32
CA GLY A 146 -16.72 -2.94 12.26
C GLY A 146 -16.76 -4.36 11.75
N SER A 147 -15.89 -4.72 10.80
CA SER A 147 -15.52 -6.12 10.65
C SER A 147 -14.36 -6.40 11.61
N ASP A 148 -14.48 -7.42 12.47
CA ASP A 148 -13.47 -7.86 13.45
C ASP A 148 -12.05 -8.09 12.88
N ARG A 149 -11.87 -8.07 11.55
CA ARG A 149 -10.64 -8.40 10.83
C ARG A 149 -9.86 -7.20 10.29
N VAL A 150 -10.27 -5.98 10.64
CA VAL A 150 -9.64 -4.73 10.20
C VAL A 150 -9.30 -3.89 11.42
N ALA A 151 -8.00 -3.76 11.71
CA ALA A 151 -7.54 -2.78 12.69
C ALA A 151 -7.32 -1.44 11.97
N LYS A 152 -7.94 -0.37 12.47
CA LYS A 152 -7.67 1.01 12.07
C LYS A 152 -7.06 1.74 13.26
N LEU A 153 -5.87 2.32 13.09
CA LEU A 153 -5.23 3.16 14.11
C LEU A 153 -4.39 4.25 13.42
N ALA A 154 -4.59 5.52 13.79
CA ALA A 154 -3.80 6.66 13.33
C ALA A 154 -3.57 6.67 11.81
N ASP A 155 -4.65 6.54 11.03
CA ASP A 155 -4.66 6.45 9.55
C ASP A 155 -4.03 5.19 8.92
N PHE A 156 -3.54 4.25 9.73
CA PHE A 156 -3.13 2.93 9.26
C PHE A 156 -4.30 1.96 9.31
N SER A 157 -4.54 1.25 8.20
CA SER A 157 -5.44 0.11 8.14
C SER A 157 -4.64 -1.14 7.80
N LEU A 158 -4.80 -2.20 8.61
CA LEU A 158 -4.18 -3.49 8.34
C LEU A 158 -5.26 -4.56 8.23
N HIS A 159 -5.39 -5.12 7.03
CA HIS A 159 -6.39 -6.12 6.69
C HIS A 159 -5.78 -7.53 6.81
N ALA A 160 -6.16 -8.29 7.83
CA ALA A 160 -5.73 -9.69 8.00
C ALA A 160 -6.79 -10.71 7.53
N GLY A 161 -7.84 -10.24 6.85
CA GLY A 161 -9.01 -11.06 6.53
C GLY A 161 -8.89 -11.98 5.31
N VAL A 162 -7.79 -11.90 4.55
CA VAL A 162 -7.64 -12.61 3.28
C VAL A 162 -6.40 -13.51 3.30
N ALA A 163 -6.61 -14.82 3.18
CA ALA A 163 -5.54 -15.83 3.12
C ALA A 163 -5.76 -16.75 1.91
N ALA A 164 -4.68 -17.18 1.27
CA ALA A 164 -4.69 -18.14 0.17
C ALA A 164 -3.76 -19.31 0.48
N ARG A 165 -4.19 -20.53 0.18
CA ARG A 165 -3.35 -21.73 0.32
C ARG A 165 -2.43 -21.87 -0.89
N ALA A 166 -1.32 -22.61 -0.71
CA ALA A 166 -0.32 -22.82 -1.75
C ALA A 166 -0.86 -23.50 -3.03
N ASP A 167 -1.91 -24.33 -2.91
CA ASP A 167 -2.61 -24.98 -4.02
C ASP A 167 -3.55 -24.03 -4.79
N GLN A 168 -3.96 -22.92 -4.19
CA GLN A 168 -4.93 -21.98 -4.76
C GLN A 168 -4.26 -20.94 -5.66
N ARG A 169 -3.60 -21.39 -6.74
CA ARG A 169 -2.82 -20.53 -7.64
C ARG A 169 -3.62 -19.33 -8.16
N GLU A 170 -4.86 -19.54 -8.61
CA GLU A 170 -5.75 -18.47 -9.10
C GLU A 170 -6.04 -17.41 -8.02
N LYS A 171 -6.21 -17.83 -6.76
CA LYS A 171 -6.45 -16.91 -5.65
C LYS A 171 -5.20 -16.10 -5.32
N ILE A 172 -4.02 -16.73 -5.34
CA ILE A 172 -2.74 -16.05 -5.15
C ILE A 172 -2.53 -15.03 -6.26
N GLU A 173 -2.74 -15.43 -7.52
CA GLU A 173 -2.63 -14.55 -8.68
C GLU A 173 -3.57 -13.35 -8.57
N ARG A 174 -4.85 -13.57 -8.20
CA ARG A 174 -5.82 -12.50 -7.97
C ARG A 174 -5.38 -11.52 -6.88
N LEU A 175 -4.77 -12.01 -5.80
CA LEU A 175 -4.22 -11.16 -4.74
C LEU A 175 -3.02 -10.36 -5.23
N CYS A 176 -2.09 -11.01 -5.92
CA CYS A 176 -0.94 -10.35 -6.53
C CYS A 176 -1.37 -9.27 -7.53
N ARG A 177 -2.35 -9.54 -8.40
CA ARG A 177 -2.89 -8.56 -9.36
C ARG A 177 -3.56 -7.40 -8.64
N TYR A 178 -4.27 -7.68 -7.56
CA TYR A 178 -4.93 -6.66 -6.76
C TYR A 178 -3.93 -5.68 -6.14
N ILE A 179 -2.85 -6.17 -5.52
CA ILE A 179 -1.85 -5.32 -4.85
C ILE A 179 -0.83 -4.70 -5.82
N ALA A 180 -0.60 -5.33 -6.99
CA ALA A 180 0.31 -4.83 -8.03
C ALA A 180 -0.38 -3.97 -9.09
N ARG A 181 -1.66 -3.63 -8.89
CA ARG A 181 -2.45 -2.84 -9.84
C ARG A 181 -1.77 -1.50 -10.18
N PRO A 182 -1.88 -1.02 -11.43
CA PRO A 182 -1.40 0.30 -11.80
C PRO A 182 -2.24 1.40 -11.14
N ALA A 183 -1.67 2.60 -11.11
CA ALA A 183 -2.31 3.78 -10.55
C ALA A 183 -3.54 4.26 -11.34
N ILE A 184 -3.56 3.95 -12.64
CA ILE A 184 -4.54 4.46 -13.58
C ILE A 184 -5.01 3.34 -14.51
N SER A 185 -6.26 3.44 -14.94
CA SER A 185 -6.85 2.59 -15.96
C SER A 185 -7.35 3.48 -17.10
N GLU A 186 -6.94 3.18 -18.34
CA GLU A 186 -7.42 3.90 -19.52
C GLU A 186 -8.93 3.80 -19.69
N GLN A 187 -9.53 2.68 -19.26
CA GLN A 187 -10.98 2.47 -19.28
C GLN A 187 -11.75 3.49 -18.42
N HIS A 188 -11.07 4.10 -17.43
CA HIS A 188 -11.66 5.10 -16.56
C HIS A 188 -11.42 6.52 -17.06
N LEU A 189 -10.64 6.71 -18.13
CA LEU A 189 -10.33 8.01 -18.71
C LEU A 189 -11.19 8.27 -19.94
N SER A 190 -11.75 9.46 -20.01
CA SER A 190 -12.42 9.94 -21.22
C SER A 190 -12.25 11.44 -21.39
N PRO A 191 -12.09 11.95 -22.62
CA PRO A 191 -12.16 13.38 -22.89
C PRO A 191 -13.59 13.90 -22.70
N THR A 192 -13.74 15.12 -22.21
CA THR A 192 -15.03 15.84 -22.25
C THR A 192 -15.15 16.65 -23.55
N PRO A 193 -16.37 17.03 -23.97
CA PRO A 193 -16.57 17.92 -25.12
C PRO A 193 -15.86 19.27 -24.99
N THR A 194 -15.58 19.70 -23.75
CA THR A 194 -14.87 20.95 -23.42
C THR A 194 -13.35 20.80 -23.39
N GLY A 195 -12.80 19.66 -23.81
CA GLY A 195 -11.35 19.41 -23.82
C GLY A 195 -10.73 19.09 -22.46
N LYS A 196 -11.55 18.83 -21.43
CA LYS A 196 -11.10 18.42 -20.09
C LYS A 196 -10.95 16.90 -20.01
N VAL A 197 -10.26 16.43 -18.97
CA VAL A 197 -10.09 15.00 -18.71
C VAL A 197 -11.09 14.56 -17.64
N ARG A 198 -12.00 13.65 -18.01
CA ARG A 198 -12.92 13.00 -17.07
C ARG A 198 -12.32 11.68 -16.62
N TYR A 199 -12.19 11.51 -15.31
CA TYR A 199 -11.72 10.29 -14.69
C TYR A 199 -12.80 9.66 -13.81
N GLN A 200 -13.16 8.43 -14.09
CA GLN A 200 -14.15 7.67 -13.33
C GLN A 200 -13.51 6.98 -12.12
N LEU A 201 -14.09 7.19 -10.94
CA LEU A 201 -13.68 6.52 -9.71
C LEU A 201 -14.07 5.05 -9.76
N LYS A 202 -13.12 4.17 -9.40
CA LYS A 202 -13.38 2.72 -9.26
C LYS A 202 -14.52 2.43 -8.28
N THR A 203 -14.60 3.20 -7.21
CA THR A 203 -15.66 3.13 -6.22
C THR A 203 -16.11 4.55 -5.93
N PRO A 204 -17.42 4.84 -6.02
CA PRO A 204 -17.94 6.15 -5.69
C PRO A 204 -17.54 6.54 -4.26
N PHE A 205 -17.23 7.82 -4.07
CA PHE A 205 -17.02 8.36 -2.73
C PHE A 205 -18.32 8.39 -1.94
N ARG A 206 -18.18 8.49 -0.62
CA ARG A 206 -19.33 8.54 0.30
C ARG A 206 -20.28 9.70 -0.01
N ASN A 207 -19.76 10.82 -0.46
CA ASN A 207 -20.53 12.00 -0.90
C ASN A 207 -21.18 11.83 -2.28
N GLY A 208 -21.14 10.62 -2.85
CA GLY A 208 -21.74 10.34 -4.14
C GLY A 208 -20.92 10.76 -5.36
N THR A 209 -19.68 11.23 -5.15
CA THR A 209 -18.76 11.52 -6.25
C THR A 209 -18.45 10.24 -7.01
N THR A 210 -18.65 10.25 -8.32
CA THR A 210 -18.35 9.12 -9.21
C THR A 210 -17.25 9.46 -10.21
N HIS A 211 -17.08 10.73 -10.54
CA HIS A 211 -16.04 11.19 -11.47
C HIS A 211 -15.32 12.41 -10.93
N VAL A 212 -14.09 12.57 -11.38
CA VAL A 212 -13.25 13.75 -11.15
C VAL A 212 -12.93 14.35 -12.51
N ILE A 213 -13.06 15.67 -12.65
CA ILE A 213 -12.76 16.38 -13.89
C ILE A 213 -11.50 17.21 -13.69
N PHE A 214 -10.54 17.03 -14.58
CA PHE A 214 -9.27 17.73 -14.54
C PHE A 214 -9.11 18.62 -15.78
N GLU A 215 -8.49 19.79 -15.58
CA GLU A 215 -7.84 20.49 -16.67
C GLU A 215 -6.66 19.64 -17.19
N PRO A 216 -6.34 19.63 -18.50
CA PRO A 216 -5.27 18.79 -19.04
C PRO A 216 -3.90 18.98 -18.36
N LEU A 217 -3.58 20.21 -17.97
CA LEU A 217 -2.34 20.51 -17.25
C LEU A 217 -2.35 19.98 -15.81
N ASP A 218 -3.49 20.11 -15.11
CA ASP A 218 -3.64 19.57 -13.75
C ASP A 218 -3.57 18.04 -13.77
N PHE A 219 -4.18 17.40 -14.77
CA PHE A 219 -4.08 15.95 -14.96
C PHE A 219 -2.61 15.49 -15.12
N LYS A 220 -1.81 16.19 -15.94
CA LYS A 220 -0.37 15.89 -16.07
C LYS A 220 0.38 16.12 -14.75
N ALA A 221 0.04 17.17 -14.00
CA ALA A 221 0.64 17.43 -12.68
C ALA A 221 0.31 16.29 -11.69
N ARG A 222 -0.93 15.78 -11.71
CA ARG A 222 -1.33 14.62 -10.92
C ARG A 222 -0.49 13.40 -11.27
N LEU A 223 -0.35 13.08 -12.55
CA LEU A 223 0.49 11.95 -12.99
C LEU A 223 1.94 12.12 -12.55
N ALA A 224 2.51 13.32 -12.69
CA ALA A 224 3.87 13.63 -12.25
C ALA A 224 4.04 13.39 -10.74
N ALA A 225 3.04 13.75 -9.92
CA ALA A 225 3.07 13.52 -8.47
C ALA A 225 3.15 12.03 -8.08
N LEU A 226 2.62 11.14 -8.92
CA LEU A 226 2.59 9.70 -8.66
C LEU A 226 3.92 9.02 -8.98
N VAL A 227 4.74 9.63 -9.85
CA VAL A 227 6.03 9.09 -10.26
C VAL A 227 6.96 9.01 -9.04
N PRO A 228 7.50 7.82 -8.71
CA PRO A 228 8.48 7.71 -7.64
C PRO A 228 9.80 8.36 -8.05
N ARG A 229 10.56 8.84 -7.06
CA ARG A 229 11.93 9.28 -7.30
C ARG A 229 12.77 8.18 -7.95
N PHE A 230 13.75 8.62 -8.73
CA PHE A 230 14.69 7.71 -9.38
C PHE A 230 15.35 6.77 -8.36
N ARG A 231 15.50 5.49 -8.73
CA ARG A 231 16.07 4.40 -7.91
C ARG A 231 15.30 4.05 -6.62
N VAL A 232 14.07 4.53 -6.43
CA VAL A 232 13.23 4.08 -5.30
C VAL A 232 12.52 2.78 -5.66
N ASN A 233 12.84 1.71 -4.91
CA ASN A 233 12.16 0.41 -5.06
C ASN A 233 10.79 0.44 -4.38
N LEU A 234 9.73 0.32 -5.19
CA LEU A 234 8.34 0.22 -4.71
C LEU A 234 7.96 -1.20 -4.28
N THR A 235 8.64 -2.23 -4.78
CA THR A 235 8.49 -3.60 -4.27
C THR A 235 9.62 -3.91 -3.30
N ARG A 236 9.27 -4.27 -2.06
CA ARG A 236 10.21 -4.57 -0.99
C ARG A 236 10.00 -5.98 -0.49
N PHE A 237 11.06 -6.77 -0.59
CA PHE A 237 11.06 -8.13 -0.08
C PHE A 237 11.65 -8.13 1.33
N HIS A 238 10.95 -8.78 2.24
CA HIS A 238 11.34 -8.93 3.63
C HIS A 238 11.46 -10.42 3.92
N HIS A 239 12.69 -10.91 4.02
CA HIS A 239 12.97 -12.32 4.22
C HIS A 239 14.17 -12.49 5.14
N ALA A 240 14.06 -13.47 6.04
CA ALA A 240 15.11 -13.81 6.98
C ALA A 240 16.16 -14.79 6.42
N SER A 241 15.95 -15.39 5.24
CA SER A 241 16.93 -16.30 4.58
C SER A 241 17.21 -15.90 3.12
N PRO A 242 18.43 -16.15 2.57
CA PRO A 242 18.86 -15.73 1.24
C PRO A 242 18.41 -16.70 0.13
N SER A 243 18.40 -16.21 -1.10
CA SER A 243 18.19 -16.92 -2.39
C SER A 243 16.84 -17.62 -2.67
N VAL A 244 16.42 -18.65 -1.93
CA VAL A 244 15.29 -19.53 -2.35
C VAL A 244 13.93 -18.81 -2.33
N MET A 245 13.72 -17.93 -1.36
CA MET A 245 12.43 -17.26 -1.13
C MET A 245 12.20 -16.04 -2.03
N ARG A 246 13.29 -15.41 -2.51
CA ARG A 246 13.19 -14.33 -3.50
C ARG A 246 12.68 -14.86 -4.83
N GLY A 247 13.11 -16.05 -5.25
CA GLY A 247 12.69 -16.66 -6.53
C GLY A 247 11.17 -16.82 -6.63
N LYS A 248 10.54 -17.48 -5.65
CA LYS A 248 9.11 -17.82 -5.71
C LYS A 248 8.19 -16.60 -5.70
N PHE A 249 8.43 -15.62 -4.81
CA PHE A 249 7.62 -14.39 -4.81
C PHE A 249 7.89 -13.53 -6.04
N ARG A 250 9.14 -13.48 -6.51
CA ARG A 250 9.50 -12.71 -7.70
C ARG A 250 8.91 -13.32 -8.96
N GLU A 251 8.90 -14.64 -9.11
CA GLU A 251 8.26 -15.33 -10.24
C GLU A 251 6.76 -15.01 -10.31
N VAL A 252 6.05 -15.12 -9.18
CA VAL A 252 4.61 -14.84 -9.12
C VAL A 252 4.30 -13.36 -9.32
N LEU A 253 5.08 -12.43 -8.75
CA LEU A 253 4.84 -11.00 -8.94
C LEU A 253 5.28 -10.53 -10.33
N CYS A 254 6.38 -11.05 -10.88
CA CYS A 254 6.84 -10.70 -12.22
C CYS A 254 5.97 -11.30 -13.33
N SER A 255 5.34 -12.47 -13.12
CA SER A 255 4.38 -13.01 -14.08
C SER A 255 3.10 -12.17 -14.15
N VAL A 256 2.67 -11.62 -13.01
CA VAL A 256 1.47 -10.79 -12.91
C VAL A 256 1.70 -9.34 -13.34
N ALA A 257 2.91 -8.78 -13.16
CA ALA A 257 3.23 -7.40 -13.54
C ALA A 257 3.51 -7.20 -15.04
N LYS A 258 3.59 -8.28 -15.84
CA LYS A 258 3.87 -8.25 -17.29
C LYS A 258 2.61 -8.31 -18.17
N GLN A 259 1.43 -8.36 -17.57
CA GLN A 259 0.12 -8.34 -18.25
C GLN A 259 -0.58 -7.03 -17.96
#